data_AF-A0A951DGT0-F1
#
_entry.id   AF-A0A951DGT0-F1
#
_cell.length_a   1.000
_cell.length_b   1.000
_cell.length_c   1.000
_cell.angle_alpha   90.00
_cell.angle_beta   90.00
_cell.angle_gamma   90.00
#
_symmetry.space_group_name_H-M   'P 1'
#
loop_
_entity.id
_entity.type
_entity.pdbx_description
1 polymer ?
#
loop_
_entity_poly.entity_id
_entity_poly.type
_entity_poly.pdbx_seq_one_letter_code
_entity_poly.pdbx_strand_id
1 'polypeptide(L)'
;MRRRLGLALVALLAVITACARVPVSDEVTIDFADSRDGDLVSVTVQTDFLSQPANSAMRTRIDTARDAAVAGTDAWSARFARLSPESERLTFDRSRGTLDRVTRAVRIPADDLQRIFSDMNVTVSLVRGDGWRELTLYPGTSSRATREQRREFEEALSAWSGDVAHYFNAVQHLYSYLDKHSDRARYVFAAVLDEKDEAGNDPMVTEDEQPLVENVRHAMETLADKLDASEGRATTFAEEADLVYNPFPARIVIHAPDKQELTIEPVDLFAGIAALEGRWIQPDPLAAVLRDDKITSEQLAHAERHANVIVSATEVEDAVRAQLVRPKQYSLRWPD
;
A
#
# COMPACT_ATOMS: atom_id res chain seq x y z
N MET A 1 26.14 1.31 25.56
CA MET A 1 24.79 1.01 25.06
C MET A 1 24.34 1.85 23.86
N ARG A 2 25.07 2.90 23.41
CA ARG A 2 24.68 3.79 22.29
C ARG A 2 24.79 3.22 20.85
N ARG A 3 25.44 2.07 20.63
CA ARG A 3 25.64 1.50 19.27
C ARG A 3 24.53 0.59 18.76
N ARG A 4 23.51 0.26 19.57
CA ARG A 4 22.37 -0.56 19.13
C ARG A 4 21.20 0.26 18.56
N LEU A 5 21.17 1.57 18.79
CA LEU A 5 20.08 2.46 18.35
C LEU A 5 20.16 2.82 16.85
N GLY A 6 21.36 3.07 16.32
CA GLY A 6 21.53 3.42 14.90
C GLY A 6 21.21 2.27 13.92
N LEU A 7 21.11 1.03 14.40
CA LEU A 7 20.72 -0.14 13.61
C LEU A 7 19.19 -0.31 13.53
N ALA A 8 18.43 0.28 14.46
CA ALA A 8 16.98 0.12 14.52
C ALA A 8 16.23 0.98 13.49
N LEU A 9 16.76 2.15 13.10
CA LEU A 9 16.06 3.04 12.16
C LEU A 9 16.58 3.00 10.72
N VAL A 10 17.82 2.57 10.47
CA VAL A 10 18.17 2.05 9.12
C VAL A 10 17.24 0.88 8.80
N ALA A 11 16.78 0.12 9.81
CA ALA A 11 15.70 -0.84 9.66
C ALA A 11 14.36 -0.14 9.40
N LEU A 12 13.92 0.86 10.18
CA LEU A 12 12.62 1.54 9.93
C LEU A 12 12.53 2.24 8.56
N LEU A 13 13.56 2.97 8.10
CA LEU A 13 13.59 3.56 6.75
C LEU A 13 13.74 2.50 5.65
N ALA A 14 14.46 1.40 5.90
CA ALA A 14 14.48 0.25 4.99
C ALA A 14 13.20 -0.60 5.02
N VAL A 15 12.40 -0.53 6.09
CA VAL A 15 11.09 -1.18 6.27
C VAL A 15 10.01 -0.33 5.62
N ILE A 16 10.07 1.00 5.74
CA ILE A 16 9.12 1.91 5.11
C ILE A 16 9.40 2.04 3.60
N THR A 17 10.66 2.09 3.15
CA THR A 17 10.97 1.98 1.70
C THR A 17 10.84 0.55 1.16
N ALA A 18 10.66 -0.43 2.04
CA ALA A 18 10.22 -1.77 1.69
C ALA A 18 8.82 -2.03 2.24
N CYS A 19 7.89 -1.08 2.07
CA CYS A 19 6.45 -1.23 2.31
C CYS A 19 6.05 -2.70 2.12
N ALA A 20 5.61 -3.33 3.21
CA ALA A 20 5.15 -4.71 3.34
C ALA A 20 5.37 -5.54 2.08
N ARG A 21 6.54 -6.18 1.96
CA ARG A 21 6.84 -7.04 0.81
C ARG A 21 5.84 -8.18 0.76
N VAL A 22 4.78 -7.97 0.01
CA VAL A 22 3.71 -8.94 -0.20
C VAL A 22 4.36 -10.23 -0.70
N PRO A 23 4.18 -11.37 -0.01
CA PRO A 23 4.84 -12.63 -0.38
C PRO A 23 4.60 -13.04 -1.83
N VAL A 24 3.39 -12.75 -2.33
CA VAL A 24 2.97 -12.96 -3.72
C VAL A 24 2.22 -11.71 -4.16
N SER A 25 2.80 -10.96 -5.08
CA SER A 25 2.25 -9.70 -5.58
C SER A 25 1.79 -9.87 -7.02
N ASP A 26 0.59 -9.39 -7.32
CA ASP A 26 0.05 -9.37 -8.67
C ASP A 26 -0.10 -7.92 -9.15
N GLU A 27 0.28 -7.66 -10.40
CA GLU A 27 0.00 -6.43 -11.13
C GLU A 27 -0.69 -6.77 -12.45
N VAL A 28 -1.76 -6.04 -12.77
CA VAL A 28 -2.52 -6.18 -14.01
C VAL A 28 -2.37 -4.90 -14.82
N THR A 29 -1.77 -5.01 -15.99
CA THR A 29 -1.71 -3.93 -16.97
C THR A 29 -2.74 -4.17 -18.06
N ILE A 30 -3.57 -3.17 -18.33
CA ILE A 30 -4.57 -3.18 -19.40
C ILE A 30 -4.22 -2.08 -20.39
N ASP A 31 -3.76 -2.47 -21.57
CA ASP A 31 -3.38 -1.56 -22.64
C ASP A 31 -4.44 -1.54 -23.73
N PHE A 32 -5.08 -0.40 -23.94
CA PHE A 32 -5.95 -0.17 -25.08
C PHE A 32 -5.09 0.19 -26.30
N ALA A 33 -5.26 -0.57 -27.39
CA ALA A 33 -4.58 -0.26 -28.63
C ALA A 33 -5.14 1.04 -29.26
N ASP A 34 -4.31 1.69 -30.07
CA ASP A 34 -4.75 2.79 -30.93
C ASP A 34 -5.83 2.29 -31.92
N SER A 35 -6.79 3.14 -32.30
CA SER A 35 -8.01 2.76 -33.03
C SER A 35 -7.76 2.08 -34.38
N ARG A 36 -6.53 2.16 -34.89
CA ARG A 36 -6.05 1.49 -36.11
C ARG A 36 -5.81 -0.01 -35.96
N ASP A 37 -5.60 -0.51 -34.75
CA ASP A 37 -5.18 -1.90 -34.48
C ASP A 37 -6.35 -2.82 -34.09
N GLY A 38 -7.58 -2.37 -34.42
CA GLY A 38 -8.83 -3.03 -34.05
C GLY A 38 -9.28 -2.69 -32.63
N ASP A 39 -10.45 -3.18 -32.24
CA ASP A 39 -10.99 -3.01 -30.88
C ASP A 39 -10.42 -4.08 -29.94
N LEU A 40 -9.09 -4.08 -29.83
CA LEU A 40 -8.34 -5.07 -29.08
C LEU A 40 -7.70 -4.42 -27.85
N VAL A 41 -7.67 -5.21 -26.78
CA VAL A 41 -7.05 -4.84 -25.51
C VAL A 41 -6.00 -5.88 -25.19
N SER A 42 -4.81 -5.42 -24.81
CA SER A 42 -3.79 -6.30 -24.24
C SER A 42 -3.93 -6.30 -22.73
N VAL A 43 -3.98 -7.48 -22.14
CA VAL A 43 -4.01 -7.64 -20.68
C VAL A 43 -2.81 -8.45 -20.27
N THR A 44 -1.94 -7.81 -19.50
CA THR A 44 -0.72 -8.42 -18.95
C THR A 44 -0.89 -8.57 -17.45
N VAL A 45 -0.67 -9.77 -16.94
CA VAL A 45 -0.59 -10.04 -15.51
C VAL A 45 0.84 -10.42 -15.19
N GLN A 46 1.43 -9.72 -14.23
CA GLN A 46 2.70 -10.05 -13.63
C GLN A 46 2.48 -10.51 -12.19
N THR A 47 2.94 -11.71 -11.88
CA THR A 47 3.00 -12.25 -10.51
C THR A 47 4.45 -12.32 -10.07
N ASP A 48 4.79 -11.58 -9.02
CA ASP A 48 6.11 -11.58 -8.39
C ASP A 48 6.08 -12.39 -7.09
N PHE A 49 7.15 -13.17 -6.84
CA PHE A 49 7.31 -13.99 -5.65
C PHE A 49 8.47 -13.47 -4.79
N LEU A 50 8.22 -13.28 -3.50
CA LEU A 50 9.25 -12.84 -2.58
C LEU A 50 10.37 -13.89 -2.48
N SER A 51 11.61 -13.49 -2.78
CA SER A 51 12.75 -14.41 -2.75
C SER A 51 13.20 -14.79 -1.32
N GLN A 52 12.90 -13.93 -0.34
CA GLN A 52 13.32 -14.11 1.06
C GLN A 52 12.11 -14.00 2.00
N PRO A 53 11.34 -15.08 2.21
CA PRO A 53 10.21 -15.07 3.14
C PRO A 53 10.67 -14.90 4.58
N ALA A 54 9.93 -14.09 5.35
CA ALA A 54 10.24 -13.81 6.75
C ALA A 54 10.05 -15.04 7.66
N ASN A 55 9.14 -15.95 7.31
CA ASN A 55 8.81 -17.12 8.12
C ASN A 55 8.47 -18.35 7.25
N SER A 56 8.29 -19.52 7.89
CA SER A 56 8.00 -20.78 7.20
C SER A 56 6.61 -20.82 6.56
N ALA A 57 5.60 -20.20 7.17
CA ALA A 57 4.24 -20.15 6.62
C ALA A 57 4.19 -19.34 5.32
N MET A 58 4.87 -18.19 5.28
CA MET A 58 5.08 -17.41 4.05
C MET A 58 5.82 -18.23 2.99
N ARG A 59 6.89 -18.95 3.37
CA ARG A 59 7.61 -19.81 2.43
C ARG A 59 6.69 -20.85 1.80
N THR A 60 5.91 -21.57 2.61
CA THR A 60 4.94 -22.56 2.14
C THR A 60 3.89 -21.94 1.20
N ARG A 61 3.38 -20.75 1.52
CA ARG A 61 2.44 -20.03 0.66
C ARG A 61 3.06 -19.67 -0.68
N ILE A 62 4.28 -19.13 -0.68
CA ILE A 62 4.99 -18.76 -1.91
C ILE A 62 5.26 -20.01 -2.76
N ASP A 63 5.74 -21.09 -2.17
CA ASP A 63 6.04 -22.33 -2.90
C ASP A 63 4.75 -22.94 -3.49
N THR A 64 3.64 -22.91 -2.75
CA THR A 64 2.32 -23.32 -3.26
C THR A 64 1.88 -22.46 -4.46
N ALA A 65 2.10 -21.14 -4.37
CA ALA A 65 1.73 -20.22 -5.45
C ALA A 65 2.62 -20.41 -6.70
N ARG A 66 3.93 -20.69 -6.51
CA ARG A 66 4.84 -21.06 -7.61
C ARG A 66 4.40 -22.34 -8.30
N ASP A 67 4.10 -23.38 -7.53
CA ASP A 67 3.65 -24.67 -8.06
C ASP A 67 2.33 -24.50 -8.83
N ALA A 68 1.39 -23.72 -8.30
CA ALA A 68 0.13 -23.41 -8.98
C ALA A 68 0.36 -22.64 -10.31
N ALA A 69 1.25 -21.65 -10.31
CA ALA A 69 1.57 -20.89 -11.52
C ALA A 69 2.25 -21.75 -12.60
N VAL A 70 3.14 -22.67 -12.20
CA VAL A 70 3.78 -23.63 -13.13
C VAL A 70 2.78 -24.66 -13.65
N ALA A 71 1.88 -25.14 -12.79
CA ALA A 71 0.85 -26.11 -13.15
C ALA A 71 -0.33 -25.50 -13.94
N GLY A 72 -0.41 -24.16 -14.02
CA GLY A 72 -1.54 -23.46 -14.64
C GLY A 72 -2.84 -23.60 -13.84
N THR A 73 -2.74 -23.80 -12.52
CA THR A 73 -3.88 -23.94 -11.61
C THR A 73 -4.08 -22.70 -10.73
N ASP A 74 -3.28 -21.65 -10.95
CA ASP A 74 -3.46 -20.36 -10.30
C ASP A 74 -4.73 -19.63 -10.79
N ALA A 75 -5.15 -18.61 -10.04
CA ALA A 75 -6.38 -17.87 -10.30
C ALA A 75 -6.36 -17.15 -11.67
N TRP A 76 -5.21 -16.66 -12.12
CA TRP A 76 -5.09 -15.98 -13.41
C TRP A 76 -5.19 -16.94 -14.58
N SER A 77 -4.57 -18.12 -14.47
CA SER A 77 -4.78 -19.22 -15.43
C SER A 77 -6.25 -19.58 -15.57
N ALA A 78 -6.98 -19.69 -14.46
CA ALA A 78 -8.41 -19.98 -14.47
C ALA A 78 -9.26 -18.87 -15.11
N ARG A 79 -8.89 -17.59 -14.93
CA ARG A 79 -9.56 -16.45 -15.57
C ARG A 79 -9.30 -16.41 -17.07
N PHE A 80 -8.05 -16.57 -17.49
CA PHE A 80 -7.68 -16.51 -18.91
C PHE A 80 -8.21 -17.71 -19.70
N ALA A 81 -8.35 -18.89 -19.07
CA ALA A 81 -8.99 -20.05 -19.67
C ALA A 81 -10.47 -19.83 -20.07
N ARG A 82 -11.13 -18.79 -19.55
CA ARG A 82 -12.52 -18.41 -19.92
C ARG A 82 -12.58 -17.48 -21.13
N LEU A 83 -11.43 -17.01 -21.60
CA LEU A 83 -11.32 -16.09 -22.73
C LEU A 83 -11.12 -16.87 -24.03
N SER A 84 -11.26 -16.17 -25.15
CA SER A 84 -10.87 -16.67 -26.47
C SER A 84 -9.86 -15.70 -27.08
N PRO A 85 -8.63 -15.65 -26.54
CA PRO A 85 -7.66 -14.65 -26.95
C PRO A 85 -7.17 -14.88 -28.38
N GLU A 86 -6.89 -13.79 -29.09
CA GLU A 86 -6.24 -13.84 -30.40
C GLU A 86 -4.79 -14.33 -30.28
N SER A 87 -4.15 -13.95 -29.17
CA SER A 87 -2.82 -14.42 -28.81
C SER A 87 -2.66 -14.48 -27.30
N GLU A 88 -1.87 -15.45 -26.86
CA GLU A 88 -1.47 -15.63 -25.47
C GLU A 88 0.04 -15.86 -25.41
N ARG A 89 0.67 -15.24 -24.42
CA ARG A 89 2.08 -15.42 -24.09
C ARG A 89 2.22 -15.67 -22.60
N LEU A 90 2.99 -16.70 -22.25
CA LEU A 90 3.37 -17.01 -20.88
C LEU A 90 4.89 -17.03 -20.77
N THR A 91 5.44 -16.28 -19.81
CA THR A 91 6.88 -16.20 -19.55
C THR A 91 7.15 -16.50 -18.09
N PHE A 92 8.19 -17.28 -17.83
CA PHE A 92 8.67 -17.62 -16.48
C PHE A 92 10.07 -17.05 -16.31
N ASP A 93 10.27 -16.19 -15.32
CA ASP A 93 11.58 -15.67 -14.94
C ASP A 93 12.10 -16.38 -13.70
N ARG A 94 13.34 -16.86 -13.76
CA ARG A 94 13.98 -17.63 -12.70
C ARG A 94 15.37 -17.09 -12.39
N SER A 95 15.61 -16.66 -11.16
CA SER A 95 16.95 -16.43 -10.64
C SER A 95 17.42 -17.64 -9.84
N ARG A 96 18.63 -18.12 -10.12
CA ARG A 96 19.29 -19.21 -9.38
C ARG A 96 18.44 -20.48 -9.24
N GLY A 97 17.58 -20.76 -10.22
CA GLY A 97 16.70 -21.93 -10.26
C GLY A 97 15.37 -21.78 -9.51
N THR A 98 15.14 -20.65 -8.85
CA THR A 98 13.86 -20.33 -8.18
C THR A 98 13.00 -19.49 -9.12
N LEU A 99 11.68 -19.71 -9.12
CA LEU A 99 10.73 -18.88 -9.87
C LEU A 99 10.50 -17.55 -9.14
N ASP A 100 10.96 -16.46 -9.72
CA ASP A 100 10.80 -15.13 -9.14
C ASP A 100 9.61 -14.39 -9.73
N ARG A 101 9.28 -14.66 -11.01
CA ARG A 101 8.17 -13.99 -11.69
C ARG A 101 7.49 -14.88 -12.73
N VAL A 102 6.17 -14.74 -12.84
CA VAL A 102 5.39 -15.22 -13.98
C VAL A 102 4.73 -14.02 -14.66
N THR A 103 4.81 -13.96 -15.98
CA THR A 103 4.10 -12.96 -16.79
C THR A 103 3.20 -13.67 -17.78
N ARG A 104 1.90 -13.40 -17.72
CA ARG A 104 0.91 -13.90 -18.68
C ARG A 104 0.29 -12.70 -19.40
N ALA A 105 0.40 -12.67 -20.71
CA ALA A 105 -0.14 -11.60 -21.55
C ALA A 105 -1.12 -12.19 -22.57
N VAL A 106 -2.29 -11.59 -22.72
CA VAL A 106 -3.30 -11.96 -23.72
C VAL A 106 -3.73 -10.75 -24.52
N ARG A 107 -4.10 -10.96 -25.78
CA ARG A 107 -4.79 -9.97 -26.61
C ARG A 107 -6.22 -10.45 -26.88
N ILE A 108 -7.20 -9.65 -26.48
CA ILE A 108 -8.63 -10.00 -26.54
C ILE A 108 -9.45 -8.87 -27.16
N PRO A 109 -10.65 -9.14 -27.68
CA PRO A 109 -11.65 -8.11 -27.96
C PRO A 109 -11.96 -7.28 -26.71
N ALA A 110 -12.14 -5.97 -26.86
CA ALA A 110 -12.41 -5.09 -25.72
C ALA A 110 -13.71 -5.46 -24.97
N ASP A 111 -14.71 -5.95 -25.69
CA ASP A 111 -15.98 -6.43 -25.13
C ASP A 111 -15.82 -7.63 -24.17
N ASP A 112 -14.72 -8.38 -24.29
CA ASP A 112 -14.42 -9.53 -23.42
C ASP A 112 -13.71 -9.12 -22.12
N LEU A 113 -13.34 -7.84 -21.94
CA LEU A 113 -12.61 -7.37 -20.76
C LEU A 113 -13.35 -7.67 -19.44
N GLN A 114 -14.68 -7.54 -19.41
CA GLN A 114 -15.50 -7.90 -18.24
C GLN A 114 -15.30 -9.38 -17.82
N ARG A 115 -15.00 -10.29 -18.75
CA ARG A 115 -14.86 -11.72 -18.44
C ARG A 115 -13.65 -12.02 -17.56
N ILE A 116 -12.61 -11.19 -17.65
CA ILE A 116 -11.42 -11.29 -16.79
C ILE A 116 -11.79 -11.12 -15.31
N PHE A 117 -12.76 -10.25 -15.03
CA PHE A 117 -13.23 -9.94 -13.68
C PHE A 117 -14.53 -10.69 -13.30
N SER A 118 -14.91 -11.73 -14.06
CA SER A 118 -16.21 -12.41 -13.89
C SER A 118 -16.37 -13.17 -12.57
N ASP A 119 -15.28 -13.53 -11.90
CA ASP A 119 -15.26 -14.16 -10.58
C ASP A 119 -15.24 -13.12 -9.43
N MET A 120 -15.36 -11.83 -9.75
CA MET A 120 -15.25 -10.73 -8.79
C MET A 120 -16.50 -9.87 -8.79
N ASN A 121 -16.68 -9.14 -7.69
CA ASN A 121 -17.68 -8.08 -7.59
C ASN A 121 -17.14 -6.80 -8.24
N VAL A 122 -16.81 -6.84 -9.53
CA VAL A 122 -16.37 -5.67 -10.32
C VAL A 122 -17.13 -5.67 -11.63
N THR A 123 -17.83 -4.57 -11.91
CA THR A 123 -18.43 -4.34 -13.23
C THR A 123 -17.54 -3.42 -14.03
N VAL A 124 -17.24 -3.81 -15.26
CA VAL A 124 -16.44 -3.08 -16.23
C VAL A 124 -17.36 -2.69 -17.39
N SER A 125 -17.40 -1.40 -17.69
CA SER A 125 -18.19 -0.85 -18.79
C SER A 125 -17.27 -0.08 -19.72
N LEU A 126 -17.28 -0.45 -21.01
CA LEU A 126 -16.62 0.30 -22.06
C LEU A 126 -17.70 0.91 -22.95
N VAL A 127 -17.80 2.24 -22.95
CA VAL A 127 -18.79 2.98 -23.73
C VAL A 127 -18.06 3.75 -24.83
N ARG A 128 -18.68 3.79 -26.01
CA ARG A 128 -18.25 4.63 -27.14
C ARG A 128 -19.25 5.75 -27.36
N GLY A 129 -18.75 6.94 -27.61
CA GLY A 129 -19.53 8.07 -28.11
C GLY A 129 -18.88 8.68 -29.34
N ASP A 130 -19.39 9.84 -29.76
CA ASP A 130 -18.90 10.54 -30.94
C ASP A 130 -17.44 11.02 -30.76
N GLY A 131 -16.49 10.21 -31.21
CA GLY A 131 -15.04 10.48 -31.17
C GLY A 131 -14.38 10.26 -29.80
N TRP A 132 -15.00 9.50 -28.90
CA TRP A 132 -14.41 9.16 -27.60
C TRP A 132 -14.80 7.78 -27.11
N ARG A 133 -13.98 7.23 -26.23
CA ARG A 133 -14.23 6.01 -25.46
C ARG A 133 -14.09 6.30 -23.97
N GLU A 134 -14.88 5.61 -23.16
CA GLU A 134 -14.80 5.69 -21.70
C GLU A 134 -14.82 4.29 -21.14
N LEU A 135 -13.79 3.96 -20.35
CA LEU A 135 -13.77 2.78 -19.50
C LEU A 135 -14.17 3.20 -18.09
N THR A 136 -15.19 2.54 -17.56
CA THR A 136 -15.62 2.72 -16.17
C THR A 136 -15.61 1.39 -15.42
N LEU A 137 -14.94 1.36 -14.28
CA LEU A 137 -14.93 0.24 -13.34
C LEU A 137 -15.77 0.60 -12.12
N TYR A 138 -16.77 -0.22 -11.83
CA TYR A 138 -17.63 -0.12 -10.66
C TYR A 138 -17.29 -1.25 -9.68
N PRO A 139 -16.45 -0.99 -8.66
CA PRO A 139 -16.24 -1.95 -7.58
C PRO A 139 -17.51 -2.13 -6.74
N GLY A 140 -17.87 -3.40 -6.51
CA GLY A 140 -18.80 -3.79 -5.47
C GLY A 140 -18.11 -3.97 -4.12
N THR A 141 -18.79 -4.65 -3.19
CA THR A 141 -18.15 -5.07 -1.94
C THR A 141 -17.12 -6.17 -2.22
N SER A 142 -15.95 -6.12 -1.58
CA SER A 142 -14.99 -7.22 -1.70
C SER A 142 -15.64 -8.53 -1.26
N SER A 143 -15.44 -9.60 -2.04
CA SER A 143 -15.79 -10.98 -1.71
C SER A 143 -14.56 -11.86 -1.47
N ARG A 144 -13.36 -11.26 -1.49
CA ARG A 144 -12.07 -11.97 -1.40
C ARG A 144 -11.79 -12.53 -0.01
N ALA A 145 -12.18 -11.81 1.04
CA ALA A 145 -12.04 -12.27 2.42
C ALA A 145 -13.25 -13.12 2.88
N THR A 146 -12.94 -14.27 3.50
CA THR A 146 -13.90 -15.10 4.25
C THR A 146 -14.42 -14.35 5.48
N ARG A 147 -15.51 -14.86 6.09
CA ARG A 147 -16.06 -14.28 7.34
C ARG A 147 -15.06 -14.29 8.48
N GLU A 148 -14.26 -15.35 8.56
CA GLU A 148 -13.26 -15.50 9.62
C GLU A 148 -12.12 -14.50 9.44
N GLN A 149 -11.58 -14.39 8.22
CA GLN A 149 -10.56 -13.38 7.91
C GLN A 149 -11.04 -11.95 8.18
N ARG A 150 -12.31 -11.65 7.92
CA ARG A 150 -12.89 -10.35 8.29
C ARG A 150 -12.88 -10.16 9.79
N ARG A 151 -13.38 -11.14 10.56
CA ARG A 151 -13.39 -11.05 12.03
C ARG A 151 -11.99 -10.86 12.60
N GLU A 152 -11.02 -11.64 12.13
CA GLU A 152 -9.61 -11.54 12.53
C GLU A 152 -9.03 -10.15 12.19
N PHE A 153 -9.29 -9.65 10.98
CA PHE A 153 -8.87 -8.32 10.59
C PHE A 153 -9.50 -7.23 11.46
N GLU A 154 -10.79 -7.31 11.76
CA GLU A 154 -11.50 -6.33 12.61
C GLU A 154 -10.92 -6.29 14.04
N GLU A 155 -10.61 -7.46 14.62
CA GLU A 155 -9.95 -7.56 15.92
C GLU A 155 -8.54 -6.93 15.88
N ALA A 156 -7.78 -7.23 14.82
CA ALA A 156 -6.45 -6.67 14.62
C ALA A 156 -6.48 -5.14 14.39
N LEU A 157 -7.45 -4.65 13.61
CA LEU A 157 -7.65 -3.22 13.34
C LEU A 157 -8.00 -2.47 14.61
N SER A 158 -8.85 -3.02 15.47
CA SER A 158 -9.19 -2.39 16.75
C SER A 158 -7.97 -2.28 17.67
N ALA A 159 -7.17 -3.35 17.76
CA ALA A 159 -5.92 -3.33 18.52
C ALA A 159 -4.89 -2.34 17.94
N TRP A 160 -4.73 -2.32 16.61
CA TRP A 160 -3.82 -1.40 15.92
C TRP A 160 -4.27 0.07 16.03
N SER A 161 -5.57 0.34 16.01
CA SER A 161 -6.12 1.70 16.22
C SER A 161 -5.80 2.24 17.62
N GLY A 162 -5.62 1.36 18.61
CA GLY A 162 -5.07 1.71 19.92
C GLY A 162 -3.64 2.25 19.84
N ASP A 163 -2.79 1.64 19.02
CA ASP A 163 -1.41 2.11 18.81
C ASP A 163 -1.37 3.42 18.01
N VAL A 164 -2.27 3.58 17.03
CA VAL A 164 -2.39 4.84 16.27
C VAL A 164 -2.80 5.98 17.21
N ALA A 165 -3.73 5.73 18.12
CA ALA A 165 -4.09 6.71 19.16
C ALA A 165 -2.90 7.01 20.10
N HIS A 166 -2.08 6.01 20.44
CA HIS A 166 -0.87 6.23 21.22
C HIS A 166 0.15 7.10 20.46
N TYR A 167 0.35 6.83 19.17
CA TYR A 167 1.21 7.61 18.28
C TYR A 167 0.81 9.09 18.25
N PHE A 168 -0.45 9.39 17.95
CA PHE A 168 -0.95 10.76 17.89
C PHE A 168 -0.81 11.47 19.27
N ASN A 169 -0.99 10.77 20.39
CA ASN A 169 -0.75 11.34 21.72
C ASN A 169 0.75 11.66 21.95
N ALA A 170 1.65 10.79 21.49
CA ALA A 170 3.08 11.06 21.55
C ALA A 170 3.46 12.31 20.74
N VAL A 171 2.90 12.47 19.54
CA VAL A 171 3.08 13.67 18.71
C VAL A 171 2.51 14.91 19.39
N GLN A 172 1.34 14.81 20.02
CA GLN A 172 0.76 15.93 20.77
C GLN A 172 1.67 16.41 21.91
N HIS A 173 2.29 15.47 22.65
CA HIS A 173 3.25 15.82 23.70
C HIS A 173 4.50 16.49 23.13
N LEU A 174 5.01 15.99 22.00
CA LEU A 174 6.11 16.61 21.27
C LEU A 174 5.76 18.05 20.87
N TYR A 175 4.57 18.27 20.31
CA TYR A 175 4.15 19.59 19.81
C TYR A 175 3.94 20.57 20.96
N SER A 176 3.35 20.11 22.06
CA SER A 176 3.21 20.91 23.28
C SER A 176 4.54 21.40 23.84
N TYR A 177 5.63 20.63 23.65
CA TYR A 177 6.97 21.04 24.00
C TYR A 177 7.53 22.06 22.98
N LEU A 178 7.39 21.76 21.68
CA LEU A 178 7.91 22.60 20.59
C LEU A 178 7.23 23.97 20.48
N ASP A 179 5.98 24.09 20.90
CA ASP A 179 5.29 25.39 20.91
C ASP A 179 5.84 26.33 21.99
N LYS A 180 6.49 25.78 23.02
CA LYS A 180 7.21 26.54 24.04
C LYS A 180 8.70 26.73 23.68
N HIS A 181 9.24 25.91 22.78
CA HIS A 181 10.65 25.86 22.40
C HIS A 181 10.79 25.76 20.87
N SER A 182 10.23 26.75 20.16
CA SER A 182 10.12 26.69 18.70
C SER A 182 11.46 26.72 17.98
N ASP A 183 12.50 27.28 18.60
CA ASP A 183 13.89 27.26 18.14
C ASP A 183 14.49 25.84 18.11
N ARG A 184 13.95 24.92 18.92
CA ARG A 184 14.41 23.52 19.00
C ARG A 184 13.76 22.61 17.96
N ALA A 185 12.68 23.06 17.30
CA ALA A 185 11.87 22.23 16.39
C ALA A 185 12.68 21.54 15.30
N ARG A 186 13.63 22.24 14.67
CA ARG A 186 14.49 21.65 13.63
C ARG A 186 15.29 20.45 14.15
N TYR A 187 15.94 20.58 15.30
CA TYR A 187 16.77 19.50 15.87
C TYR A 187 15.93 18.31 16.33
N VAL A 188 14.77 18.60 16.93
CA VAL A 188 13.85 17.57 17.42
C VAL A 188 13.21 16.80 16.27
N PHE A 189 12.74 17.47 15.22
CA PHE A 189 12.24 16.80 14.02
C PHE A 189 13.33 16.03 13.28
N ALA A 190 14.54 16.59 13.18
CA ALA A 190 15.67 15.85 12.62
C ALA A 190 15.92 14.55 13.42
N ALA A 191 15.78 14.58 14.75
CA ALA A 191 15.95 13.39 15.57
C ALA A 191 14.81 12.36 15.42
N VAL A 192 13.57 12.82 15.25
CA VAL A 192 12.40 11.96 14.96
C VAL A 192 12.55 11.28 13.59
N LEU A 193 12.96 12.04 12.57
CA LEU A 193 13.18 11.55 11.21
C LEU A 193 14.55 10.85 11.02
N ASP A 194 15.42 10.90 12.04
CA ASP A 194 16.83 10.47 11.99
C ASP A 194 17.64 11.07 10.83
N GLU A 195 17.34 12.32 10.51
CA GLU A 195 18.12 13.10 9.58
C GLU A 195 19.48 13.44 10.19
N LYS A 196 20.56 13.05 9.51
CA LYS A 196 21.92 13.45 9.88
C LYS A 196 22.18 14.88 9.42
N ASP A 197 23.04 15.59 10.15
CA ASP A 197 23.52 16.90 9.72
C ASP A 197 24.43 16.81 8.47
N GLU A 198 24.86 17.96 7.94
CA GLU A 198 25.76 18.03 6.77
C GLU A 198 27.10 17.29 6.97
N ALA A 199 27.53 17.13 8.23
CA ALA A 199 28.74 16.42 8.60
C ALA A 199 28.48 14.94 8.93
N GLY A 200 27.24 14.47 8.82
CA GLY A 200 26.84 13.09 9.10
C GLY A 200 26.66 12.76 10.58
N ASN A 201 26.57 13.76 11.46
CA ASN A 201 26.36 13.55 12.90
C ASN A 201 24.87 13.46 13.25
N ASP A 202 24.60 12.84 14.39
CA ASP A 202 23.27 12.80 14.98
C ASP A 202 22.83 14.21 15.43
N PRO A 203 21.54 14.56 15.27
CA PRO A 203 21.01 15.84 15.71
C PRO A 203 21.15 16.01 17.23
N MET A 204 21.52 17.22 17.66
CA MET A 204 21.73 17.53 19.07
C MET A 204 20.41 17.73 19.80
N VAL A 205 19.92 16.67 20.44
CA VAL A 205 18.78 16.71 21.36
C VAL A 205 19.22 16.78 22.82
N THR A 206 18.46 17.50 23.65
CA THR A 206 18.70 17.63 25.10
C THR A 206 18.18 16.42 25.88
N GLU A 207 18.53 16.32 27.16
CA GLU A 207 18.03 15.26 28.06
C GLU A 207 16.50 15.30 28.22
N ASP A 208 15.90 16.49 28.14
CA ASP A 208 14.44 16.66 28.24
C ASP A 208 13.72 16.34 26.91
N GLU A 209 14.41 16.53 25.77
CA GLU A 209 13.88 16.24 24.43
C GLU A 209 13.94 14.74 24.10
N GLN A 210 14.96 14.04 24.61
CA GLN A 210 15.21 12.63 24.29
C GLN A 210 13.98 11.73 24.51
N PRO A 211 13.27 11.78 25.67
CA PRO A 211 12.09 10.96 25.87
C PRO A 211 10.94 11.27 24.90
N LEU A 212 10.78 12.53 24.49
CA LEU A 212 9.72 12.92 23.55
C LEU A 212 9.99 12.34 22.15
N VAL A 213 11.24 12.44 21.70
CA VAL A 213 11.70 11.87 20.42
C VAL A 213 11.58 10.34 20.44
N GLU A 214 12.06 9.71 21.51
CA GLU A 214 12.01 8.25 21.66
C GLU A 214 10.56 7.74 21.67
N ASN A 215 9.64 8.43 22.37
CA ASN A 215 8.24 8.03 22.40
C ASN A 215 7.57 8.09 21.03
N VAL A 216 7.80 9.17 20.26
CA VAL A 216 7.24 9.29 18.90
C VAL A 216 7.83 8.21 17.98
N ARG A 217 9.15 8.01 18.01
CA ARG A 217 9.82 6.99 17.20
C ARG A 217 9.35 5.59 17.55
N HIS A 218 9.26 5.26 18.84
CA HIS A 218 8.78 3.96 19.30
C HIS A 218 7.34 3.70 18.85
N ALA A 219 6.48 4.72 18.89
CA ALA A 219 5.12 4.59 18.40
C ALA A 219 5.08 4.40 16.87
N MET A 220 5.91 5.10 16.09
CA MET A 220 6.04 4.88 14.64
C MET A 220 6.55 3.46 14.32
N GLU A 221 7.55 2.98 15.05
CA GLU A 221 8.09 1.62 14.93
C GLU A 221 7.00 0.58 15.24
N THR A 222 6.24 0.77 16.31
CA THR A 222 5.13 -0.13 16.69
C THR A 222 4.07 -0.22 15.59
N LEU A 223 3.73 0.90 14.94
CA LEU A 223 2.79 0.92 13.82
C LEU A 223 3.33 0.17 12.59
N ALA A 224 4.60 0.39 12.25
CA ALA A 224 5.25 -0.27 11.13
C ALA A 224 5.41 -1.77 11.35
N ASP A 225 5.87 -2.18 12.54
CA ASP A 225 6.05 -3.58 12.90
C ASP A 225 4.76 -4.38 12.76
N LYS A 226 3.61 -3.80 13.13
CA LYS A 226 2.30 -4.47 12.99
C LYS A 226 1.85 -4.68 11.55
N LEU A 227 2.26 -3.83 10.61
CA LEU A 227 1.88 -3.98 9.21
C LEU A 227 2.63 -5.14 8.57
N ASP A 228 3.92 -5.27 8.88
CA ASP A 228 4.77 -6.37 8.46
C ASP A 228 4.60 -7.62 9.32
N ALA A 229 3.92 -7.50 10.47
CA ALA A 229 3.70 -8.57 11.42
C ALA A 229 2.94 -9.72 10.79
N SER A 230 3.70 -10.75 10.47
CA SER A 230 3.23 -12.02 10.00
C SER A 230 3.50 -13.10 11.04
N GLU A 231 3.47 -12.81 12.35
CA GLU A 231 3.82 -13.68 13.50
C GLU A 231 3.49 -15.18 13.30
N GLY A 232 4.32 -15.91 12.54
CA GLY A 232 4.02 -17.27 12.09
C GLY A 232 2.86 -17.44 11.08
N ARG A 233 2.21 -16.36 10.63
CA ARG A 233 1.13 -16.34 9.62
C ARG A 233 1.69 -16.25 8.20
N ALA A 234 0.88 -16.71 7.25
CA ALA A 234 1.18 -16.66 5.82
C ALA A 234 0.83 -15.31 5.15
N THR A 235 0.01 -14.50 5.82
CA THR A 235 -0.52 -13.23 5.32
C THR A 235 -0.17 -12.11 6.30
N THR A 236 0.20 -10.95 5.78
CA THR A 236 0.47 -9.74 6.56
C THR A 236 -0.82 -8.99 6.88
N PHE A 237 -0.76 -8.08 7.85
CA PHE A 237 -1.92 -7.26 8.21
C PHE A 237 -2.36 -6.32 7.08
N ALA A 238 -1.41 -5.78 6.29
CA ALA A 238 -1.70 -4.99 5.10
C ALA A 238 -2.44 -5.79 4.01
N GLU A 239 -2.02 -7.04 3.77
CA GLU A 239 -2.72 -7.93 2.84
C GLU A 239 -4.13 -8.28 3.30
N GLU A 240 -4.35 -8.46 4.62
CA GLU A 240 -5.69 -8.69 5.16
C GLU A 240 -6.61 -7.48 4.94
N ALA A 241 -6.09 -6.26 5.09
CA ALA A 241 -6.82 -5.04 4.78
C ALA A 241 -7.26 -5.01 3.30
N ASP A 242 -6.33 -5.30 2.40
CA ASP A 242 -6.62 -5.39 0.96
C ASP A 242 -7.65 -6.48 0.64
N LEU A 243 -7.54 -7.67 1.22
CA LEU A 243 -8.52 -8.74 1.04
C LEU A 243 -9.93 -8.33 1.51
N VAL A 244 -10.03 -7.58 2.61
CA VAL A 244 -11.32 -7.19 3.21
C VAL A 244 -11.99 -6.05 2.45
N TYR A 245 -11.21 -5.06 1.99
CA TYR A 245 -11.75 -3.80 1.44
C TYR A 245 -11.59 -3.65 -0.08
N ASN A 246 -10.61 -4.31 -0.70
CA ASN A 246 -10.35 -4.18 -2.13
C ASN A 246 -11.03 -5.32 -2.92
N PRO A 247 -12.04 -5.04 -3.78
CA PRO A 247 -12.64 -6.06 -4.63
C PRO A 247 -11.77 -6.44 -5.83
N PHE A 248 -10.78 -5.61 -6.18
CA PHE A 248 -9.83 -5.92 -7.23
C PHE A 248 -8.84 -6.98 -6.75
N PRO A 249 -8.35 -7.86 -7.63
CA PRO A 249 -7.50 -8.98 -7.25
C PRO A 249 -6.05 -8.58 -7.00
N ALA A 250 -5.66 -7.41 -7.49
CA ALA A 250 -4.31 -6.96 -7.75
C ALA A 250 -4.30 -5.44 -7.96
N ARG A 251 -3.10 -4.85 -8.00
CA ARG A 251 -2.90 -3.50 -8.54
C ARG A 251 -3.29 -3.50 -10.03
N ILE A 252 -4.04 -2.49 -10.47
CA ILE A 252 -4.44 -2.38 -11.88
C ILE A 252 -3.90 -1.08 -12.46
N VAL A 253 -3.19 -1.17 -13.57
CA VAL A 253 -2.73 -0.03 -14.37
C VAL A 253 -3.41 -0.09 -15.73
N ILE A 254 -4.04 0.99 -16.14
CA ILE A 254 -4.80 1.07 -17.39
C ILE A 254 -4.20 2.17 -18.23
N HIS A 255 -3.75 1.82 -19.43
CA HIS A 255 -3.17 2.75 -20.40
C HIS A 255 -4.13 2.96 -21.57
N ALA A 256 -4.44 4.23 -21.84
CA ALA A 256 -5.15 4.65 -23.04
C ALA A 256 -4.18 5.14 -24.14
N PRO A 257 -4.60 5.15 -25.42
CA PRO A 257 -3.73 5.51 -26.57
C PRO A 257 -3.08 6.89 -26.50
N ASP A 258 -3.67 7.85 -25.79
CA ASP A 258 -3.18 9.22 -25.65
C ASP A 258 -2.28 9.44 -24.42
N LYS A 259 -1.74 8.34 -23.87
CA LYS A 259 -0.92 8.33 -22.64
C LYS A 259 -1.69 8.74 -21.38
N GLN A 260 -3.01 8.77 -21.43
CA GLN A 260 -3.76 8.81 -20.18
C GLN A 260 -3.59 7.48 -19.45
N GLU A 261 -3.45 7.57 -18.14
CA GLU A 261 -3.25 6.43 -17.25
C GLU A 261 -4.24 6.51 -16.10
N LEU A 262 -4.82 5.37 -15.77
CA LEU A 262 -5.60 5.18 -14.55
C LEU A 262 -4.98 4.04 -13.76
N THR A 263 -4.63 4.34 -12.51
CA THR A 263 -4.04 3.37 -11.60
C THR A 263 -4.96 3.14 -10.41
N ILE A 264 -5.25 1.87 -10.14
CA ILE A 264 -6.05 1.41 -9.01
C ILE A 264 -5.09 0.72 -8.06
N GLU A 265 -4.67 1.45 -7.03
CA GLU A 265 -3.74 0.94 -6.02
C GLU A 265 -4.43 -0.02 -5.04
N PRO A 266 -3.71 -0.99 -4.45
CA PRO A 266 -4.18 -1.76 -3.31
C PRO A 266 -4.64 -0.88 -2.13
N VAL A 267 -5.27 -1.49 -1.13
CA VAL A 267 -5.54 -0.79 0.13
C VAL A 267 -4.24 -0.63 0.90
N ASP A 268 -3.95 0.60 1.31
CA ASP A 268 -2.78 0.95 2.10
C ASP A 268 -3.22 1.57 3.44
N LEU A 269 -2.92 0.87 4.53
CA LEU A 269 -3.22 1.29 5.90
C LEU A 269 -2.42 2.55 6.30
N PHE A 270 -1.20 2.72 5.80
CA PHE A 270 -0.39 3.90 6.07
C PHE A 270 -0.91 5.13 5.34
N ALA A 271 -1.28 4.99 4.06
CA ALA A 271 -2.01 6.05 3.35
C ALA A 271 -3.30 6.42 4.09
N GLY A 272 -3.98 5.42 4.67
CA GLY A 272 -5.14 5.61 5.54
C GLY A 272 -4.86 6.48 6.76
N ILE A 273 -3.75 6.26 7.47
CA ILE A 273 -3.33 7.13 8.60
C ILE A 273 -2.92 8.52 8.10
N ALA A 274 -2.08 8.58 7.06
CA ALA A 274 -1.58 9.85 6.51
C ALA A 274 -2.71 10.75 6.02
N ALA A 275 -3.80 10.18 5.51
CA ALA A 275 -5.02 10.90 5.13
C ALA A 275 -5.78 11.51 6.32
N LEU A 276 -5.43 11.15 7.56
CA LEU A 276 -5.99 11.74 8.80
C LEU A 276 -5.19 12.96 9.26
N GLU A 277 -4.10 13.33 8.59
CA GLU A 277 -3.40 14.60 8.82
C GLU A 277 -4.39 15.78 8.72
N GLY A 278 -4.26 16.74 9.63
CA GLY A 278 -5.17 17.87 9.78
C GLY A 278 -6.37 17.58 10.69
N ARG A 279 -6.76 16.32 10.90
CA ARG A 279 -7.84 15.98 11.84
C ARG A 279 -7.38 16.07 13.30
N TRP A 280 -6.30 15.34 13.63
CA TRP A 280 -5.74 15.32 14.98
C TRP A 280 -4.35 15.92 15.07
N ILE A 281 -3.47 15.67 14.10
CA ILE A 281 -2.12 16.23 14.07
C ILE A 281 -1.84 16.86 12.70
N GLN A 282 -1.09 17.95 12.70
CA GLN A 282 -0.55 18.59 11.49
C GLN A 282 0.71 19.40 11.87
N PRO A 283 1.81 19.32 11.11
CA PRO A 283 2.05 18.27 10.11
C PRO A 283 2.10 16.87 10.76
N ASP A 284 2.05 15.80 9.97
CA ASP A 284 2.23 14.44 10.48
C ASP A 284 3.66 13.94 10.18
N PRO A 285 4.52 13.72 11.21
CA PRO A 285 5.87 13.18 11.01
C PRO A 285 5.90 11.80 10.35
N LEU A 286 4.92 10.93 10.61
CA LEU A 286 4.82 9.63 9.98
C LEU A 286 4.44 9.79 8.51
N ALA A 287 3.45 10.63 8.20
CA ALA A 287 3.10 10.95 6.81
C ALA A 287 4.30 11.54 6.05
N ALA A 288 5.12 12.37 6.69
CA ALA A 288 6.33 12.93 6.09
C ALA A 288 7.37 11.87 5.72
N VAL A 289 7.49 10.78 6.50
CA VAL A 289 8.37 9.64 6.18
C VAL A 289 7.80 8.78 5.06
N LEU A 290 6.48 8.68 4.96
CA LEU A 290 5.78 7.85 3.98
C LEU A 290 5.67 8.48 2.58
N ARG A 291 5.83 9.81 2.50
CA ARG A 291 5.75 10.56 1.25
C ARG A 291 6.97 10.31 0.36
N ASP A 292 6.72 10.19 -0.94
CA ASP A 292 7.77 10.11 -1.97
C ASP A 292 8.57 11.42 -2.07
N ASP A 293 7.92 12.57 -1.83
CA ASP A 293 8.59 13.85 -1.65
C ASP A 293 9.12 13.97 -0.22
N LYS A 294 10.43 13.73 -0.05
CA LYS A 294 11.09 13.82 1.26
C LYS A 294 10.90 15.20 1.87
N ILE A 295 9.96 15.31 2.80
CA ILE A 295 9.80 16.50 3.64
C ILE A 295 10.93 16.49 4.67
N THR A 296 11.72 17.55 4.64
CA THR A 296 12.86 17.73 5.55
C THR A 296 12.40 18.14 6.95
N SER A 297 13.22 17.87 7.96
CA SER A 297 13.03 18.39 9.32
C SER A 297 12.88 19.92 9.38
N GLU A 298 13.54 20.64 8.48
CA GLU A 298 13.42 22.09 8.35
C GLU A 298 12.02 22.51 7.88
N GLN A 299 11.48 21.82 6.87
CA GLN A 299 10.11 22.07 6.41
C GLN A 299 9.07 21.77 7.50
N LEU A 300 9.22 20.66 8.24
CA LEU A 300 8.35 20.35 9.38
C LEU A 300 8.47 21.37 10.51
N ALA A 301 9.68 21.87 10.79
CA ALA A 301 9.91 22.85 11.84
C ALA A 301 9.21 24.20 11.55
N HIS A 302 9.10 24.56 10.27
CA HIS A 302 8.47 25.79 9.81
C HIS A 302 6.97 25.65 9.51
N ALA A 303 6.44 24.44 9.43
CA ALA A 303 5.01 24.20 9.26
C ALA A 303 4.21 24.63 10.50
N GLU A 304 2.98 25.09 10.28
CA GLU A 304 2.04 25.37 11.36
C GLU A 304 1.69 24.07 12.08
N ARG A 305 1.95 24.03 13.40
CA ARG A 305 1.68 22.87 14.23
C ARG A 305 0.29 22.95 14.84
N HIS A 306 -0.42 21.84 14.79
CA HIS A 306 -1.73 21.67 15.37
C HIS A 306 -1.84 20.24 15.91
N ALA A 307 -2.32 20.11 17.16
CA ALA A 307 -2.54 18.83 17.80
C ALA A 307 -3.81 18.87 18.67
N ASN A 308 -4.90 18.29 18.17
CA ASN A 308 -6.13 18.11 18.92
C ASN A 308 -6.03 16.93 19.89
N VAL A 309 -6.77 17.01 20.99
CA VAL A 309 -6.94 15.87 21.89
C VAL A 309 -7.72 14.79 21.16
N ILE A 310 -7.12 13.61 21.02
CA ILE A 310 -7.80 12.43 20.46
C ILE A 310 -8.83 11.95 21.48
N VAL A 311 -10.05 11.67 21.02
CA VAL A 311 -11.13 11.35 21.93
C VAL A 311 -11.12 9.87 22.32
N SER A 312 -10.76 8.93 21.42
CA SER A 312 -10.59 7.50 21.73
C SER A 312 -9.96 6.67 20.59
N ALA A 313 -9.50 5.45 20.89
CA ALA A 313 -9.08 4.47 19.88
C ALA A 313 -10.21 4.08 18.91
N THR A 314 -11.46 4.04 19.38
CA THR A 314 -12.63 3.78 18.55
C THR A 314 -12.85 4.86 17.49
N GLU A 315 -12.63 6.13 17.84
CA GLU A 315 -12.75 7.22 16.86
C GLU A 315 -11.66 7.13 15.78
N VAL A 316 -10.46 6.69 16.16
CA VAL A 316 -9.36 6.43 15.22
C VAL A 316 -9.72 5.25 14.31
N GLU A 317 -10.24 4.16 14.87
CA GLU A 317 -10.69 2.98 14.12
C GLU A 317 -11.73 3.35 13.06
N ASP A 318 -12.77 4.11 13.44
CA ASP A 318 -13.82 4.57 12.53
C ASP A 318 -13.25 5.47 11.40
N ALA A 319 -12.29 6.33 11.74
CA ALA A 319 -11.67 7.21 10.77
C ALA A 319 -10.78 6.46 9.78
N VAL A 320 -9.95 5.52 10.26
CA VAL A 320 -9.15 4.64 9.41
C VAL A 320 -10.07 3.84 8.50
N ARG A 321 -11.12 3.21 9.05
CA ARG A 321 -12.10 2.43 8.30
C ARG A 321 -12.71 3.23 7.15
N ALA A 322 -13.03 4.50 7.39
CA ALA A 322 -13.55 5.39 6.36
C ALA A 322 -12.55 5.62 5.20
N GLN A 323 -11.25 5.63 5.47
CA GLN A 323 -10.21 5.76 4.44
C GLN A 323 -9.96 4.46 3.65
N LEU A 324 -10.28 3.29 4.23
CA LEU A 324 -10.13 2.01 3.53
C LEU A 324 -11.24 1.74 2.50
N VAL A 325 -12.36 2.48 2.58
CA VAL A 325 -13.48 2.34 1.64
C VAL A 325 -13.06 2.81 0.24
N ARG A 326 -13.22 1.92 -0.74
CA ARG A 326 -12.85 2.22 -2.13
C ARG A 326 -13.82 3.21 -2.79
N PRO A 327 -13.32 4.07 -3.72
CA PRO A 327 -14.17 4.82 -4.64
C PRO A 327 -15.24 3.97 -5.30
N LYS A 328 -16.45 4.52 -5.45
CA LYS A 328 -17.58 3.81 -6.08
C LYS A 328 -17.41 3.60 -7.59
N GLN A 329 -16.52 4.38 -8.22
CA GLN A 329 -16.21 4.26 -9.63
C GLN A 329 -14.78 4.71 -9.89
N TYR A 330 -14.16 4.12 -10.91
CA TYR A 330 -12.96 4.63 -11.58
C TYR A 330 -13.31 4.80 -13.05
N SER A 331 -13.05 5.96 -13.62
CA SER A 331 -13.34 6.25 -15.04
C SER A 331 -12.10 6.80 -15.71
N LEU A 332 -11.86 6.35 -16.93
CA LEU A 332 -10.83 6.83 -17.84
C LEU A 332 -11.50 7.10 -19.18
N ARG A 333 -11.37 8.32 -19.70
CA ARG A 333 -12.01 8.73 -20.95
C ARG A 333 -10.97 9.31 -21.91
N TRP A 334 -10.91 8.76 -23.12
CA TRP A 334 -9.94 9.16 -24.14
C TRP A 334 -10.60 9.37 -25.52
N PRO A 335 -9.96 10.13 -26.43
CA PRO A 335 -10.41 10.26 -27.81
C PRO A 335 -10.28 8.92 -28.57
N ASP A 336 -11.24 8.62 -29.46
CA ASP A 336 -11.17 7.47 -30.38
C ASP A 336 -10.37 7.81 -31.66
#